data_AF-A0A534JV60-F1
#
_entry.id   AF-A0A534JV60-F1
#
_cell.length_a   1.000
_cell.length_b   1.000
_cell.length_c   1.000
_cell.angle_alpha   90.00
_cell.angle_beta   90.00
_cell.angle_gamma   90.00
#
_symmetry.space_group_name_H-M   'P 1'
#
loop_
_entity.id
_entity.type
_entity.pdbx_description
1 polymer ?
#
loop_
_entity_poly.entity_id
_entity_poly.type
_entity_poly.pdbx_seq_one_letter_code
_entity_poly.pdbx_strand_id
1 'polypeptide(L)'
;MASQRSHSVEFATLAKYPFLLEASAFIRSEKVSLEEILLEPAYARARTLGKARVLDALERGPESERVAIAIADQLAQLLAYPVARILASAIGDTYLVRRYAL
;
A
#
# COMPACT_ATOMS: atom_id res chain seq x y z
N MET A 1 8.85 -16.02 31.00
CA MET A 1 9.20 -15.43 29.69
C MET A 1 7.92 -15.06 28.96
N ALA A 2 7.21 -14.06 29.49
CA ALA A 2 5.94 -13.59 28.97
C ALA A 2 6.20 -12.42 28.02
N SER A 3 6.24 -12.68 26.72
CA SER A 3 6.00 -11.66 25.69
C SER A 3 5.74 -12.32 24.34
N GLN A 4 4.62 -13.04 24.25
CA GLN A 4 4.12 -13.60 23.00
C GLN A 4 2.61 -13.34 22.91
N ARG A 5 2.22 -12.11 23.25
CA ARG A 5 0.84 -11.61 23.16
C ARG A 5 0.89 -10.10 22.92
N SER A 6 1.07 -9.71 21.67
CA SER A 6 0.70 -8.38 21.20
C SER A 6 0.37 -8.50 19.72
N HIS A 7 -0.93 -8.63 19.46
CA HIS A 7 -1.62 -8.43 18.19
C HIS A 7 -0.97 -9.06 16.95
N SER A 8 -1.42 -10.27 16.61
CA SER A 8 -1.47 -10.70 15.22
C SER A 8 -2.37 -9.73 14.46
N VAL A 9 -1.82 -8.60 14.02
CA VAL A 9 -2.51 -7.77 13.04
C VAL A 9 -2.62 -8.65 11.81
N GLU A 10 -3.85 -9.02 11.42
CA GLU A 10 -4.04 -9.78 10.20
C GLU A 10 -3.46 -8.96 9.04
N PHE A 11 -2.42 -9.47 8.37
CA PHE A 11 -1.85 -8.84 7.16
C PHE A 11 -2.93 -8.47 6.15
N ALA A 12 -3.97 -9.28 6.08
CA ALA A 12 -5.15 -9.02 5.29
C ALA A 12 -5.85 -7.70 5.67
N THR A 13 -5.94 -7.38 6.96
CA THR A 13 -6.51 -6.12 7.45
C THR A 13 -5.63 -4.93 7.09
N LEU A 14 -4.30 -5.04 7.24
CA LEU A 14 -3.39 -3.95 6.83
C LEU A 14 -3.43 -3.71 5.33
N ALA A 15 -3.43 -4.77 4.53
CA ALA A 15 -3.55 -4.69 3.08
C ALA A 15 -4.90 -4.09 2.64
N LYS A 16 -5.99 -4.42 3.36
CA LYS A 16 -7.32 -3.86 3.11
C LYS A 16 -7.43 -2.38 3.49
N TYR A 17 -6.79 -1.99 4.60
CA TYR A 17 -6.86 -0.65 5.15
C TYR A 17 -5.46 -0.05 5.33
N PRO A 18 -4.73 0.21 4.23
CA PRO A 18 -3.32 0.61 4.28
C PRO A 18 -3.11 2.06 4.77
N PHE A 19 -4.20 2.81 4.96
CA PHE A 19 -4.22 4.15 5.54
C PHE A 19 -4.25 4.17 7.08
N LEU A 20 -4.38 3.00 7.73
CA LEU A 20 -4.36 2.89 9.18
C LEU A 20 -2.98 3.21 9.77
N LEU A 21 -2.95 3.71 11.01
CA LEU A 21 -1.71 4.01 11.72
C LEU A 21 -0.87 2.74 11.93
N GLU A 22 -1.54 1.61 12.17
CA GLU A 22 -0.98 0.28 12.33
C GLU A 22 -0.27 -0.19 11.06
N ALA A 23 -0.86 0.06 9.88
CA ALA A 23 -0.24 -0.23 8.59
C ALA A 23 1.07 0.57 8.42
N SER A 24 1.02 1.86 8.74
CA SER A 24 2.18 2.74 8.68
C SER A 24 3.28 2.35 9.69
N ALA A 25 2.88 1.95 10.91
CA ALA A 25 3.80 1.48 11.94
C ALA A 25 4.48 0.17 11.54
N PHE A 26 3.72 -0.77 10.95
CA PHE A 26 4.24 -2.02 10.43
C PHE A 26 5.28 -1.78 9.32
N ILE A 27 4.98 -0.98 8.30
CA ILE A 27 5.95 -0.70 7.22
C ILE A 27 7.24 -0.09 7.78
N ARG A 28 7.13 0.81 8.76
CA ARG A 28 8.31 1.39 9.43
C ARG A 28 9.12 0.36 10.22
N SER A 29 8.48 -0.62 10.87
CA SER A 29 9.20 -1.66 11.62
C SER A 29 9.97 -2.61 10.71
N GLU A 30 9.47 -2.83 9.48
CA GLU A 30 10.16 -3.64 8.45
C GLU A 30 11.42 -2.96 7.88
N LYS A 31 11.66 -1.67 8.22
CA LYS A 31 12.82 -0.88 7.76
C LYS A 31 12.98 -0.82 6.23
N VAL A 32 11.89 -0.98 5.49
CA VAL A 32 11.88 -0.84 4.03
C VAL A 32 12.09 0.62 3.65
N SER A 33 13.14 0.89 2.89
CA SER A 33 13.45 2.23 2.39
C SER A 33 12.66 2.58 1.13
N LEU A 34 12.51 3.88 0.86
CA LEU A 34 11.90 4.35 -0.37
C LEU A 34 12.71 3.92 -1.60
N GLU A 35 14.03 3.96 -1.51
CA GLU A 35 14.93 3.58 -2.60
C GLU A 35 14.72 2.12 -3.01
N GLU A 36 14.63 1.21 -2.02
CA GLU A 36 14.30 -0.19 -2.26
C GLU A 36 12.95 -0.35 -2.96
N ILE A 37 11.89 0.31 -2.48
CA ILE A 37 10.55 0.23 -3.10
C ILE A 37 10.58 0.65 -4.58
N LEU A 38 11.39 1.66 -4.91
CA LEU A 38 11.45 2.20 -6.26
C LEU A 38 12.33 1.38 -7.20
N LEU A 39 13.46 0.86 -6.71
CA LEU A 39 14.50 0.27 -7.55
C LEU A 39 14.53 -1.25 -7.52
N GLU A 40 14.26 -1.86 -6.36
CA GLU A 40 14.47 -3.30 -6.21
C GLU A 40 13.38 -4.11 -6.93
N PRO A 41 13.74 -5.19 -7.64
CA PRO A 41 12.79 -6.07 -8.32
C PRO A 41 11.77 -6.70 -7.37
N ALA A 42 12.15 -6.93 -6.10
CA ALA A 42 11.28 -7.50 -5.08
C ALA A 42 9.98 -6.70 -4.89
N TYR A 43 10.01 -5.38 -5.14
CA TYR A 43 8.85 -4.49 -5.00
C TYR A 43 8.16 -4.17 -6.33
N ALA A 44 8.54 -4.81 -7.44
CA ALA A 44 7.92 -4.56 -8.74
C ALA A 44 6.41 -4.80 -8.73
N ARG A 45 5.94 -5.78 -7.94
CA ARG A 45 4.51 -6.04 -7.75
C ARG A 45 3.81 -4.89 -7.05
N ALA A 46 4.37 -4.37 -5.95
CA ALA A 46 3.84 -3.20 -5.25
C ALA A 46 3.79 -1.97 -6.16
N ARG A 47 4.80 -1.77 -7.01
CA ARG A 47 4.80 -0.68 -8.01
C ARG A 47 3.67 -0.82 -9.03
N THR A 48 3.50 -2.04 -9.55
CA THR A 48 2.45 -2.36 -10.52
C THR A 48 1.06 -2.12 -9.93
N LEU A 49 0.82 -2.62 -8.72
CA LEU A 49 -0.44 -2.43 -8.00
C LEU A 49 -0.67 -0.96 -7.64
N GLY A 50 0.35 -0.25 -7.18
CA GLY A 50 0.24 1.18 -6.86
C GLY A 50 -0.13 2.02 -8.08
N LYS A 51 0.45 1.71 -9.25
CA LYS A 51 0.06 2.35 -10.52
C LYS A 51 -1.40 2.01 -10.88
N ALA A 52 -1.81 0.75 -10.76
CA ALA A 52 -3.19 0.34 -11.03
C ALA A 52 -4.18 1.12 -10.17
N ARG A 53 -3.93 1.22 -8.85
CA ARG A 53 -4.76 2.01 -7.92
C ARG A 53 -4.97 3.46 -8.35
N VAL A 54 -3.92 4.10 -8.89
CA VAL A 54 -4.01 5.48 -9.39
C VAL A 54 -4.90 5.56 -10.63
N LEU A 55 -4.74 4.63 -11.56
CA LEU A 55 -5.55 4.56 -12.78
C LEU A 55 -7.02 4.21 -12.47
N ASP A 56 -7.25 3.25 -11.58
CA ASP A 56 -8.58 2.83 -11.17
C ASP A 56 -9.33 3.97 -10.49
N ALA A 57 -8.65 4.75 -9.62
CA ALA A 57 -9.23 5.97 -9.07
C ALA A 57 -9.68 6.93 -10.18
N LEU A 58 -8.84 7.16 -11.20
CA LEU A 58 -9.16 8.04 -12.34
C LEU A 58 -10.31 7.54 -13.20
N GLU A 59 -10.46 6.24 -13.40
CA GLU A 59 -11.46 5.68 -14.31
C GLU A 59 -12.78 5.38 -13.59
N ARG A 60 -12.70 4.72 -12.43
CA ARG A 60 -13.83 4.05 -11.77
C ARG A 60 -14.10 4.58 -10.35
N GLY A 61 -13.11 5.25 -9.74
CA GLY A 61 -13.16 5.65 -8.32
C GLY A 61 -12.42 4.65 -7.42
N PRO A 62 -12.42 4.84 -6.09
CA PRO A 62 -11.72 3.96 -5.16
C PRO A 62 -12.34 2.56 -5.15
N GLU A 63 -11.65 1.59 -5.74
CA GLU A 63 -12.09 0.20 -5.66
C GLU A 63 -11.56 -0.46 -4.38
N SER A 64 -12.44 -1.15 -3.65
CA SER A 64 -12.01 -2.05 -2.57
C SER A 64 -11.44 -3.31 -3.22
N GLU A 65 -10.15 -3.28 -3.58
CA GLU A 65 -9.44 -4.47 -4.05
C GLU A 65 -9.65 -5.65 -3.10
N ARG A 66 -9.90 -6.84 -3.67
CA ARG A 66 -9.90 -8.07 -2.89
C ARG A 66 -8.50 -8.27 -2.34
N VAL A 67 -8.44 -8.49 -1.03
CA VAL A 67 -7.19 -8.82 -0.36
C VAL A 67 -6.68 -10.17 -0.88
N ALA A 68 -5.40 -10.22 -1.25
CA ALA A 68 -4.78 -11.43 -1.74
C ALA A 68 -4.74 -12.53 -0.65
N ILE A 69 -4.70 -13.79 -1.08
CA ILE A 69 -4.62 -14.93 -0.14
C ILE A 69 -3.18 -15.11 0.34
N ALA A 70 -2.20 -14.98 -0.56
CA ALA A 70 -0.80 -15.15 -0.23
C ALA A 70 -0.24 -13.94 0.54
N ILE A 71 0.50 -14.19 1.62
CA ILE A 71 1.08 -13.13 2.48
C ILE A 71 1.99 -12.20 1.67
N ALA A 72 2.81 -12.74 0.76
CA ALA A 72 3.68 -11.94 -0.10
C ALA A 72 2.88 -10.94 -0.96
N ASP A 73 1.72 -11.36 -1.48
CA ASP A 73 0.84 -10.50 -2.25
C ASP A 73 0.10 -9.49 -1.35
N GLN A 74 -0.25 -9.86 -0.12
CA GLN A 74 -0.81 -8.92 0.87
C GLN A 74 0.19 -7.82 1.21
N LEU A 75 1.47 -8.15 1.38
CA LEU A 75 2.54 -7.16 1.56
C LEU A 75 2.70 -6.26 0.34
N ALA A 76 2.63 -6.82 -0.87
CA ALA A 76 2.66 -6.03 -2.10
C ALA A 76 1.46 -5.08 -2.20
N GLN A 77 0.25 -5.52 -1.82
CA GLN A 77 -0.95 -4.68 -1.75
C GLN A 77 -0.84 -3.58 -0.68
N LEU A 78 -0.28 -3.91 0.48
CA LEU A 78 -0.01 -2.93 1.53
C LEU A 78 0.94 -1.82 1.03
N LEU A 79 2.04 -2.20 0.38
CA LEU A 79 3.02 -1.26 -0.20
C LEU A 79 2.51 -0.55 -1.46
N ALA A 80 1.48 -1.06 -2.13
CA ALA A 80 0.86 -0.39 -3.27
C ALA A 80 0.26 0.97 -2.88
N TYR A 81 -0.22 1.11 -1.64
CA TYR A 81 -0.77 2.37 -1.15
C TYR A 81 0.26 3.51 -1.06
N PRO A 82 1.41 3.37 -0.36
CA PRO A 82 2.42 4.43 -0.36
C PRO A 82 2.97 4.71 -1.76
N VAL A 83 3.12 3.70 -2.64
CA VAL A 83 3.47 3.94 -4.05
C VAL A 83 2.45 4.83 -4.74
N ALA A 84 1.16 4.50 -4.63
CA ALA A 84 0.09 5.29 -5.24
C ALA A 84 0.06 6.73 -4.69
N ARG A 85 0.29 6.91 -3.39
CA ARG A 85 0.40 8.24 -2.76
C ARG A 85 1.59 9.04 -3.30
N ILE A 86 2.75 8.41 -3.51
CA ILE A 86 3.92 9.04 -4.12
C ILE A 86 3.60 9.47 -5.55
N LEU A 87 3.01 8.60 -6.36
CA LEU A 87 2.63 8.91 -7.74
C LEU A 87 1.65 10.09 -7.81
N ALA A 88 0.56 10.05 -7.04
CA ALA A 88 -0.42 11.13 -7.01
C ALA A 88 0.20 12.46 -6.57
N SER A 89 1.12 12.43 -5.61
CA SER A 89 1.82 13.62 -5.12
C SER A 89 2.83 14.17 -6.12
N ALA A 90 3.58 13.28 -6.80
CA ALA A 90 4.60 13.66 -7.77
C ALA A 90 4.03 14.22 -9.08
N ILE A 91 2.85 13.74 -9.49
CA ILE A 91 2.16 14.24 -10.69
C ILE A 91 1.62 15.66 -10.46
N GLY A 92 1.21 16.01 -9.24
CA GLY A 92 0.76 17.36 -8.89
C GLY A 92 -0.58 17.78 -9.52
N ASP A 93 -1.30 16.86 -10.15
CA ASP A 93 -2.61 17.13 -10.76
C ASP A 93 -3.70 17.16 -9.67
N THR A 94 -4.35 18.31 -9.51
CA THR A 94 -5.39 18.52 -8.49
C THR A 94 -6.62 17.65 -8.72
N TYR A 95 -6.98 17.36 -9.97
CA TYR A 95 -8.08 16.46 -10.31
C TYR A 95 -7.74 15.03 -9.87
N LEU A 96 -6.53 14.55 -10.17
CA LEU A 96 -6.07 13.24 -9.74
C LEU A 96 -6.06 13.12 -8.21
N VAL A 97 -5.49 14.09 -7.50
CA VAL A 97 -5.42 14.08 -6.03
C VAL A 97 -6.82 14.00 -5.42
N ARG A 98 -7.77 14.79 -5.94
CA ARG A 98 -9.17 14.75 -5.47
C ARG A 98 -9.78 13.39 -5.74
N ARG A 99 -9.63 12.87 -6.95
CA ARG A 99 -10.28 11.64 -7.36
C ARG A 99 -9.73 10.39 -6.66
N TYR A 100 -8.44 10.41 -6.31
CA TYR A 100 -7.80 9.37 -5.49
C TYR A 100 -8.22 9.40 -4.01
N ALA A 101 -8.67 10.55 -3.51
CA ALA A 101 -9.06 10.73 -2.11
C ALA A 101 -10.57 10.50 -1.85
N LEU A 102 -11.37 10.39 -2.91
CA LEU A 102 -12.75 9.92 -2.85
C LEU A 102 -12.78 8.44 -2.46
#